data_AF-A0A534P2S1-F1
#
_entry.id   AF-A0A534P2S1-F1
#
_cell.length_a   1.000
_cell.length_b   1.000
_cell.length_c   1.000
_cell.angle_alpha   90.00
_cell.angle_beta   90.00
_cell.angle_gamma   90.00
#
_symmetry.space_group_name_H-M   'P 1'
#
loop_
_entity.id
_entity.type
_entity.pdbx_description
1 polymer ?
#
loop_
_entity_poly.entity_id
_entity_poly.type
_entity_poly.pdbx_seq_one_letter_code
_entity_poly.pdbx_strand_id
1 'polypeptide(L)'
;RPGLSLADVRAVNEALLRSGAPIEEMNCVRAHLSKLKGGGLARALYAAGVRRARALVLVDVPRGGTSAVSSGPAAADPTTFSEAREILHRRSIDLPRAAWEILERGAGETLKPGEPADFIEHVTLCDFTAPAREAARLRPPAEVLPLVTGPVEEVARGYAERAGPGFFCASGEPEARIPASAPPGGRAQHLALLMAHALRGKRASFLAAGTDGRDGPTEFAGAAVDGTTWDEAIGRGLDPAGAIASFDATRVLSRLHATIPRQAAVAHAGELHLLSLD
;
A
#
# COMPACT_ATOMS: atom_id res chain seq x y z
N ARG A 1 25.18 -2.53 7.92
CA ARG A 1 26.58 -2.07 7.74
C ARG A 1 27.49 -2.94 8.62
N PRO A 2 28.83 -2.99 8.41
CA PRO A 2 29.72 -3.59 9.41
C PRO A 2 29.46 -2.98 10.79
N GLY A 3 29.45 -3.80 11.85
CA GLY A 3 29.18 -3.35 13.22
C GLY A 3 27.70 -3.37 13.64
N LEU A 4 26.75 -3.71 12.77
CA LEU A 4 25.36 -3.97 13.17
C LEU A 4 25.05 -5.47 13.17
N SER A 5 24.53 -5.95 14.29
CA SER A 5 23.95 -7.28 14.39
C SER A 5 22.52 -7.31 13.82
N LEU A 6 21.96 -8.51 13.61
CA LEU A 6 20.55 -8.66 13.26
C LEU A 6 19.62 -8.12 14.37
N ALA A 7 20.03 -8.25 15.64
CA ALA A 7 19.28 -7.71 16.77
C ALA A 7 19.21 -6.19 16.70
N ASP A 8 20.31 -5.51 16.36
CA ASP A 8 20.33 -4.06 16.18
C ASP A 8 19.42 -3.62 15.03
N VAL A 9 19.47 -4.34 13.90
CA VAL A 9 18.62 -4.03 12.73
C VAL A 9 17.14 -4.18 13.08
N ARG A 10 16.76 -5.20 13.87
CA ARG A 10 15.39 -5.36 14.37
C ARG A 10 15.00 -4.21 15.29
N ALA A 11 15.84 -3.87 16.26
CA ALA A 11 15.58 -2.79 17.20
C ALA A 11 15.44 -1.42 16.50
N VAL A 12 16.27 -1.14 15.48
CA VAL A 12 16.11 0.06 14.64
C VAL A 12 14.76 0.08 13.95
N ASN A 13 14.36 -1.03 13.32
CA ASN A 13 13.09 -1.08 12.60
C ASN A 13 11.89 -0.94 13.53
N GLU A 14 11.93 -1.54 14.72
CA GLU A 14 10.91 -1.37 15.74
C GLU A 14 10.81 0.06 16.25
N ALA A 15 11.96 0.72 16.50
CA ALA A 15 11.98 2.12 16.95
C ALA A 15 11.35 3.06 15.91
N LEU A 16 11.70 2.88 14.63
CA LEU A 16 11.13 3.65 13.52
C LEU A 16 9.62 3.39 13.33
N LEU A 17 9.15 2.16 13.53
CA LEU A 17 7.72 1.85 13.45
C LEU A 17 6.95 2.48 14.62
N ARG A 18 7.48 2.39 15.85
CA ARG A 18 6.84 2.96 17.05
C ARG A 18 6.77 4.48 17.00
N SER A 19 7.67 5.14 16.29
CA SER A 19 7.68 6.60 16.18
C SER A 19 6.57 7.17 15.30
N GLY A 20 5.88 6.32 14.52
CA GLY A 20 4.89 6.76 13.54
C GLY A 20 5.46 7.72 12.49
N ALA A 21 6.77 7.63 12.21
CA ALA A 21 7.39 8.47 11.20
C ALA A 21 6.86 8.09 9.80
N PRO A 22 6.70 9.05 8.87
CA PRO A 22 6.39 8.77 7.48
C PRO A 22 7.39 7.77 6.89
N ILE A 23 6.91 6.93 5.98
CA ILE A 23 7.70 5.84 5.40
C ILE A 23 8.96 6.34 4.68
N GLU A 24 8.91 7.53 4.09
CA GLU A 24 10.04 8.19 3.43
C GLU A 24 11.15 8.52 4.43
N GLU A 25 10.80 9.04 5.62
CA GLU A 25 11.77 9.33 6.68
C GLU A 25 12.37 8.04 7.25
N MET A 26 11.52 7.02 7.48
CA MET A 26 12.00 5.71 7.93
C MET A 26 12.96 5.08 6.91
N ASN A 27 12.65 5.20 5.61
CA ASN A 27 13.48 4.68 4.52
C ASN A 27 14.81 5.42 4.42
N CYS A 28 14.83 6.75 4.63
CA CYS A 28 16.06 7.51 4.73
C CYS A 28 16.98 6.92 5.80
N VAL A 29 16.52 6.77 7.05
CA VAL A 29 17.34 6.19 8.13
C VAL A 29 17.78 4.75 7.81
N ARG A 30 16.86 3.92 7.30
CA ARG A 30 17.14 2.52 6.95
C ARG A 30 18.17 2.37 5.83
N ALA A 31 18.19 3.27 4.85
CA ALA A 31 19.14 3.26 3.76
C ALA A 31 20.58 3.42 4.28
N HIS A 32 20.79 4.39 5.17
CA HIS A 32 22.08 4.75 5.75
C HIS A 32 22.65 3.68 6.71
N LEU A 33 21.80 2.85 7.30
CA LEU A 33 22.21 1.74 8.18
C LEU A 33 22.41 0.40 7.44
N SER A 34 22.08 0.35 6.14
CA SER A 34 22.18 -0.85 5.32
C SER A 34 23.45 -0.89 4.47
N LYS A 35 23.89 -2.11 4.09
CA LYS A 35 24.91 -2.30 3.06
C LYS A 35 24.30 -2.38 1.65
N LEU A 36 23.04 -2.80 1.55
CA LEU A 36 22.39 -3.10 0.27
C LEU A 36 21.38 -2.04 -0.16
N LYS A 37 20.71 -1.37 0.79
CA LYS A 37 19.70 -0.33 0.51
C LYS A 37 20.39 0.97 0.05
N GLY A 38 19.64 1.92 -0.51
CA GLY A 38 20.18 3.19 -1.00
C GLY A 38 21.31 3.00 -2.03
N GLY A 39 21.06 2.14 -3.02
CA GLY A 39 22.00 1.84 -4.10
C GLY A 39 23.18 0.95 -3.71
N GLY A 40 23.18 0.38 -2.50
CA GLY A 40 24.27 -0.49 -2.05
C GLY A 40 24.47 -1.75 -2.90
N LEU A 41 23.39 -2.34 -3.44
CA LEU A 41 23.49 -3.45 -4.39
C LEU A 41 24.07 -2.97 -5.73
N ALA A 42 23.63 -1.83 -6.26
CA ALA A 42 24.19 -1.24 -7.48
C ALA A 42 25.69 -0.97 -7.33
N ARG A 43 26.11 -0.38 -6.20
CA ARG A 43 27.52 -0.14 -5.87
C ARG A 43 28.34 -1.43 -5.88
N ALA A 44 27.81 -2.50 -5.27
CA ALA A 44 28.47 -3.80 -5.22
C ALA A 44 28.60 -4.46 -6.60
N LEU A 45 27.55 -4.42 -7.42
CA LEU A 45 27.56 -4.96 -8.78
C LEU A 45 28.53 -4.20 -9.68
N TYR A 46 28.55 -2.88 -9.60
CA TYR A 46 29.47 -2.05 -10.37
C TYR A 46 30.94 -2.35 -10.02
N ALA A 47 31.24 -2.44 -8.72
CA ALA A 47 32.56 -2.82 -8.22
C ALA A 47 33.00 -4.23 -8.68
N ALA A 48 32.04 -5.15 -8.85
CA ALA A 48 32.28 -6.48 -9.38
C ALA A 48 32.44 -6.55 -10.92
N GLY A 49 32.42 -5.40 -11.62
CA GLY A 49 32.61 -5.36 -13.08
C GLY A 49 31.32 -5.41 -13.89
N VAL A 50 30.13 -5.44 -13.26
CA VAL A 50 28.86 -5.41 -13.99
C VAL A 50 28.63 -4.02 -14.59
N ARG A 51 28.28 -3.97 -15.87
CA ARG A 51 28.02 -2.73 -16.62
C ARG A 51 26.64 -2.71 -17.30
N ARG A 52 25.88 -3.80 -17.15
CA ARG A 52 24.50 -3.90 -17.63
C ARG A 52 23.77 -4.93 -16.78
N ALA A 53 22.63 -4.55 -16.22
CA ALA A 53 21.74 -5.43 -15.49
C ALA A 53 20.28 -4.99 -15.68
N ARG A 54 19.34 -5.87 -15.32
CA ARG A 54 17.91 -5.58 -15.29
C ARG A 54 17.35 -5.92 -13.91
N ALA A 55 16.67 -4.96 -13.30
CA ALA A 55 15.88 -5.17 -12.10
C ALA A 55 14.42 -5.35 -12.52
N LEU A 56 13.88 -6.56 -12.36
CA LEU A 56 12.46 -6.84 -12.57
C LEU A 56 11.72 -6.58 -11.26
N VAL A 57 10.82 -5.59 -11.24
CA VAL A 57 10.27 -5.05 -10.00
C VAL A 57 8.75 -5.20 -9.97
N LEU A 58 8.23 -5.80 -8.90
CA LEU A 58 6.83 -5.69 -8.49
C LEU A 58 6.74 -4.48 -7.54
N VAL A 59 5.98 -3.47 -7.92
CA VAL A 59 5.86 -2.22 -7.17
C VAL A 59 4.68 -2.30 -6.22
N ASP A 60 5.00 -2.54 -4.95
CA ASP A 60 4.09 -2.63 -3.81
C ASP A 60 4.05 -1.35 -2.96
N VAL A 61 4.59 -0.25 -3.51
CA VAL A 61 4.51 1.08 -2.91
C VAL A 61 3.70 2.04 -3.78
N PRO A 62 2.78 2.83 -3.20
CA PRO A 62 1.94 3.76 -3.97
C PRO A 62 2.71 4.97 -4.49
N ARG A 63 3.89 5.28 -3.92
CA ARG A 63 4.73 6.42 -4.27
C ARG A 63 6.20 6.00 -4.43
N GLY A 64 6.95 6.75 -5.25
CA GLY A 64 8.39 6.54 -5.46
C GLY A 64 8.75 5.48 -6.51
N GLY A 65 7.80 4.69 -6.99
CA GLY A 65 8.00 3.74 -8.09
C GLY A 65 9.08 2.69 -7.79
N THR A 66 9.76 2.22 -8.84
CA THR A 66 10.72 1.11 -8.73
C THR A 66 11.96 1.43 -7.87
N SER A 67 12.32 2.70 -7.71
CA SER A 67 13.46 3.11 -6.89
C SER A 67 13.16 3.11 -5.39
N ALA A 68 11.89 3.16 -4.98
CA ALA A 68 11.50 3.08 -3.57
C ALA A 68 11.36 1.63 -3.06
N VAL A 69 11.06 0.69 -3.95
CA VAL A 69 10.86 -0.73 -3.60
C VAL A 69 12.09 -1.29 -2.89
N SER A 70 11.86 -2.01 -1.78
CA SER A 70 12.92 -2.56 -0.93
C SER A 70 13.92 -1.52 -0.38
N SER A 71 13.50 -0.25 -0.27
CA SER A 71 14.37 0.89 0.07
C SER A 71 15.50 1.11 -0.95
N GLY A 72 15.20 0.90 -2.24
CA GLY A 72 16.04 1.29 -3.38
C GLY A 72 17.44 0.68 -3.42
N PRO A 73 17.61 -0.65 -3.36
CA PRO A 73 18.95 -1.24 -3.35
C PRO A 73 19.72 -1.06 -4.67
N ALA A 74 18.99 -0.92 -5.77
CA ALA A 74 19.54 -0.81 -7.13
C ALA A 74 19.42 0.62 -7.73
N ALA A 75 18.98 1.60 -6.94
CA ALA A 75 18.78 2.98 -7.39
C ALA A 75 19.63 3.95 -6.57
N ALA A 76 19.89 5.13 -7.13
CA ALA A 76 20.48 6.23 -6.38
C ALA A 76 19.51 6.72 -5.30
N ASP A 77 20.06 7.13 -4.16
CA ASP A 77 19.38 7.69 -3.01
C ASP A 77 19.90 9.13 -2.80
N PRO A 78 19.03 10.15 -2.93
CA PRO A 78 19.44 11.54 -2.74
C PRO A 78 19.63 11.92 -1.27
N THR A 79 19.06 11.16 -0.33
CA THR A 79 19.06 11.50 1.09
C THR A 79 20.42 11.24 1.75
N THR A 80 20.75 11.91 2.84
CA THR A 80 22.10 11.92 3.42
C THR A 80 22.15 11.45 4.87
N PHE A 81 23.35 11.10 5.36
CA PHE A 81 23.56 10.85 6.79
C PHE A 81 23.15 12.05 7.66
N SER A 82 23.27 13.28 7.13
CA SER A 82 22.82 14.48 7.84
C SER A 82 21.30 14.47 8.03
N GLU A 83 20.55 14.23 6.97
CA GLU A 83 19.08 14.15 7.03
C GLU A 83 18.62 12.99 7.91
N ALA A 84 19.28 11.83 7.82
CA ALA A 84 18.97 10.69 8.68
C ALA A 84 19.11 11.02 10.17
N ARG A 85 20.17 11.74 10.56
CA ARG A 85 20.37 12.21 11.94
C ARG A 85 19.35 13.27 12.34
N GLU A 86 19.05 14.21 11.45
CA GLU A 86 18.05 15.25 11.68
C GLU A 86 16.68 14.64 11.95
N ILE A 87 16.26 13.64 11.17
CA ILE A 87 15.02 12.89 11.36
C ILE A 87 14.98 12.29 12.77
N LEU A 88 16.04 11.59 13.20
CA LEU A 88 16.10 10.96 14.51
C LEU A 88 16.00 11.98 15.65
N HIS A 89 16.71 13.10 15.55
CA HIS A 89 16.62 14.17 16.54
C HIS A 89 15.24 14.83 16.56
N ARG A 90 14.73 15.24 15.40
CA ARG A 90 13.44 15.92 15.26
C ARG A 90 12.28 15.08 15.79
N ARG A 91 12.35 13.76 15.59
CA ARG A 91 11.33 12.79 16.01
C ARG A 91 11.60 12.18 17.39
N SER A 92 12.72 12.52 18.03
CA SER A 92 13.17 11.93 19.31
C SER A 92 13.19 10.39 19.29
N ILE A 93 13.76 9.81 18.23
CA ILE A 93 13.85 8.36 18.04
C ILE A 93 15.19 7.86 18.54
N ASP A 94 15.16 7.05 19.59
CA ASP A 94 16.35 6.38 20.10
C ASP A 94 16.64 5.09 19.34
N LEU A 95 17.88 4.96 18.87
CA LEU A 95 18.39 3.77 18.20
C LEU A 95 19.46 3.07 19.07
N PRO A 96 19.74 1.77 18.83
CA PRO A 96 20.89 1.11 19.43
C PRO A 96 22.19 1.87 19.19
N ARG A 97 23.09 1.86 20.18
CA ARG A 97 24.38 2.58 20.13
C ARG A 97 25.17 2.31 18.84
N ALA A 98 25.22 1.06 18.40
CA ALA A 98 25.93 0.69 17.17
C ALA A 98 25.39 1.40 15.92
N ALA A 99 24.08 1.65 15.86
CA ALA A 99 23.47 2.40 14.76
C ALA A 99 23.84 3.89 14.82
N TRP A 100 23.78 4.49 16.03
CA TRP A 100 24.22 5.87 16.25
C TRP A 100 25.68 6.08 15.84
N GLU A 101 26.60 5.20 16.25
CA GLU A 101 28.01 5.30 15.88
C GLU A 101 28.24 5.23 14.36
N ILE A 102 27.39 4.52 13.61
CA ILE A 102 27.45 4.51 12.13
C ILE A 102 27.01 5.85 11.57
N LEU A 103 25.88 6.39 12.05
CA LEU A 103 25.33 7.66 11.58
C LEU A 103 26.24 8.84 11.93
N GLU A 104 26.86 8.82 13.11
CA GLU A 104 27.82 9.83 13.56
C GLU A 104 29.10 9.81 12.74
N ARG A 105 29.65 8.62 12.46
CA ARG A 105 30.83 8.48 11.60
C ARG A 105 30.58 9.02 10.19
N GLY A 106 29.35 8.88 9.67
CA GLY A 106 28.96 9.40 8.36
C GLY A 106 29.79 8.87 7.18
N ALA A 107 30.48 7.74 7.35
CA ALA A 107 31.42 7.23 6.38
C ALA A 107 30.76 6.28 5.37
N GLY A 108 31.04 6.52 4.09
CA GLY A 108 30.54 5.72 2.97
C GLY A 108 29.06 5.98 2.74
N GLU A 109 28.74 7.12 2.16
CA GLU A 109 27.36 7.52 1.90
C GLU A 109 26.59 6.52 1.01
N THR A 110 25.25 6.57 1.02
CA THR A 110 24.42 5.87 0.03
C THR A 110 24.78 6.31 -1.40
N LEU A 111 24.40 5.53 -2.41
CA LEU A 111 24.72 5.84 -3.81
C LEU A 111 24.00 7.12 -4.24
N LYS A 112 24.73 8.19 -4.56
CA LYS A 112 24.15 9.49 -4.89
C LYS A 112 23.72 9.59 -6.36
N PRO A 113 22.78 10.49 -6.68
CA PRO A 113 22.54 10.90 -8.05
C PRO A 113 23.85 11.32 -8.74
N GLY A 114 24.09 10.81 -9.94
CA GLY A 114 25.35 10.99 -10.68
C GLY A 114 26.41 9.92 -10.41
N GLU A 115 26.26 9.08 -9.37
CA GLU A 115 27.06 7.86 -9.24
C GLU A 115 26.50 6.73 -10.13
N PRO A 116 27.29 5.69 -10.45
CA PRO A 116 26.87 4.63 -11.38
C PRO A 116 25.70 3.79 -10.87
N ALA A 117 24.47 4.17 -11.21
CA ALA A 117 23.23 3.42 -11.00
C ALA A 117 22.56 3.00 -12.33
N ASP A 118 22.67 3.84 -13.36
CA ASP A 118 21.93 3.74 -14.63
C ASP A 118 22.28 2.51 -15.48
N PHE A 119 23.33 1.77 -15.10
CA PHE A 119 23.65 0.49 -15.72
C PHE A 119 22.63 -0.61 -15.38
N ILE A 120 21.76 -0.37 -14.39
CA ILE A 120 20.64 -1.24 -14.03
C ILE A 120 19.36 -0.65 -14.61
N GLU A 121 18.83 -1.30 -15.65
CA GLU A 121 17.52 -0.96 -16.21
C GLU A 121 16.42 -1.50 -15.28
N HIS A 122 15.55 -0.61 -14.78
CA HIS A 122 14.41 -1.00 -13.95
C HIS A 122 13.19 -1.29 -14.84
N VAL A 123 12.68 -2.51 -14.76
CA VAL A 123 11.49 -2.96 -15.49
C VAL A 123 10.38 -3.25 -14.50
N THR A 124 9.32 -2.44 -14.54
CA THR A 124 8.10 -2.69 -13.76
C THR A 124 7.35 -3.87 -14.36
N LEU A 125 7.22 -4.96 -13.60
CA LEU A 125 6.39 -6.11 -13.97
C LEU A 125 4.93 -5.91 -13.56
N CYS A 126 4.71 -5.28 -12.41
CA CYS A 126 3.40 -5.00 -11.85
C CYS A 126 3.50 -3.74 -11.00
N ASP A 127 2.45 -2.94 -11.01
CA ASP A 127 2.28 -1.76 -10.16
C ASP A 127 0.81 -1.63 -9.78
N PHE A 128 0.48 -0.61 -8.98
CA PHE A 128 -0.89 -0.40 -8.51
C PHE A 128 -1.90 -0.15 -9.63
N THR A 129 -1.48 0.17 -10.87
CA THR A 129 -2.42 0.35 -11.99
C THR A 129 -2.75 -0.97 -12.69
N ALA A 130 -1.96 -2.01 -12.47
CA ALA A 130 -2.12 -3.30 -13.13
C ALA A 130 -3.49 -3.97 -12.91
N PRO A 131 -4.11 -3.95 -11.71
CA PRO A 131 -5.40 -4.61 -11.51
C PRO A 131 -6.51 -4.02 -12.39
N ALA A 132 -6.66 -2.69 -12.42
CA ALA A 132 -7.67 -2.02 -13.25
C ALA A 132 -7.40 -2.19 -14.75
N ARG A 133 -6.13 -2.19 -15.17
CA ARG A 133 -5.74 -2.49 -16.55
C ARG A 133 -6.14 -3.90 -16.95
N GLU A 134 -5.92 -4.89 -16.08
CA GLU A 134 -6.31 -6.26 -16.36
C GLU A 134 -7.84 -6.42 -16.38
N ALA A 135 -8.55 -5.78 -15.45
CA ALA A 135 -10.02 -5.73 -15.48
C ALA A 135 -10.54 -5.13 -16.80
N ALA A 136 -9.92 -4.03 -17.27
CA ALA A 136 -10.29 -3.39 -18.52
C ALA A 136 -10.02 -4.26 -19.76
N ARG A 137 -8.99 -5.11 -19.70
CA ARG A 137 -8.68 -6.09 -20.75
C ARG A 137 -9.72 -7.20 -20.84
N LEU A 138 -10.25 -7.63 -19.68
CA LEU A 138 -11.29 -8.67 -19.61
C LEU A 138 -12.68 -8.15 -19.99
N ARG A 139 -12.99 -6.91 -19.61
CA ARG A 139 -14.24 -6.21 -19.96
C ARG A 139 -13.95 -4.74 -20.22
N PRO A 140 -14.14 -4.23 -21.45
CA PRO A 140 -13.95 -2.81 -21.75
C PRO A 140 -14.83 -1.93 -20.84
N PRO A 141 -14.24 -1.05 -20.03
CA PRO A 141 -14.97 -0.14 -19.18
C PRO A 141 -15.37 1.13 -19.94
N ALA A 142 -16.38 1.83 -19.44
CA ALA A 142 -16.65 3.21 -19.82
C ALA A 142 -15.47 4.12 -19.46
N GLU A 143 -14.81 3.86 -18.32
CA GLU A 143 -13.60 4.56 -17.91
C GLU A 143 -12.73 3.69 -16.99
N VAL A 144 -11.41 3.71 -17.20
CA VAL A 144 -10.43 3.28 -16.19
C VAL A 144 -10.11 4.51 -15.36
N LEU A 145 -10.52 4.52 -14.10
CA LEU A 145 -10.36 5.66 -13.23
C LEU A 145 -8.88 5.83 -12.81
N PRO A 146 -8.45 7.06 -12.48
CA PRO A 146 -7.12 7.30 -11.93
C PRO A 146 -6.84 6.48 -10.67
N LEU A 147 -5.54 6.34 -10.35
CA LEU A 147 -5.11 5.65 -9.14
C LEU A 147 -5.75 6.27 -7.90
N VAL A 148 -6.41 5.44 -7.11
CA VAL A 148 -7.20 5.84 -5.95
C VAL A 148 -6.30 5.96 -4.73
N THR A 149 -6.33 7.13 -4.11
CA THR A 149 -5.61 7.43 -2.85
C THR A 149 -6.48 8.33 -1.97
N GLY A 150 -6.12 8.47 -0.69
CA GLY A 150 -6.84 9.34 0.24
C GLY A 150 -7.98 8.65 1.00
N PRO A 151 -8.78 9.41 1.77
CA PRO A 151 -9.76 8.84 2.70
C PRO A 151 -10.82 7.99 2.01
N VAL A 152 -11.08 6.80 2.56
CA VAL A 152 -12.01 5.82 1.98
C VAL A 152 -13.43 6.35 1.77
N GLU A 153 -13.90 7.27 2.62
CA GLU A 153 -15.20 7.92 2.50
C GLU A 153 -15.26 8.90 1.33
N GLU A 154 -14.14 9.56 1.00
CA GLU A 154 -14.03 10.42 -0.18
C GLU A 154 -14.00 9.60 -1.46
N VAL A 155 -13.31 8.47 -1.44
CA VAL A 155 -13.30 7.49 -2.54
C VAL A 155 -14.73 6.99 -2.81
N ALA A 156 -15.46 6.57 -1.78
CA ALA A 156 -16.84 6.10 -1.92
C ALA A 156 -17.76 7.17 -2.53
N ARG A 157 -17.64 8.42 -2.07
CA ARG A 157 -18.41 9.54 -2.63
C ARG A 157 -18.09 9.79 -4.09
N GLY A 158 -16.80 9.79 -4.45
CA GLY A 158 -16.34 9.98 -5.83
C GLY A 158 -16.90 8.91 -6.78
N TYR A 159 -17.04 7.66 -6.32
CA TYR A 159 -17.71 6.61 -7.07
C TYR A 159 -19.23 6.80 -7.16
N ALA A 160 -19.87 7.22 -6.07
CA ALA A 160 -21.32 7.42 -6.03
C ALA A 160 -21.81 8.58 -6.93
N GLU A 161 -20.97 9.58 -7.14
CA GLU A 161 -21.24 10.76 -7.99
C GLU A 161 -21.02 10.50 -9.48
N ARG A 162 -20.53 9.30 -9.86
CA ARG A 162 -20.34 8.94 -11.27
C ARG A 162 -21.69 8.92 -11.99
N ALA A 163 -21.75 9.65 -13.11
CA ALA A 163 -22.96 9.80 -13.90
C ALA A 163 -23.05 8.75 -15.03
N GLY A 164 -24.29 8.32 -15.29
CA GLY A 164 -24.64 7.48 -16.43
C GLY A 164 -24.36 5.99 -16.25
N PRO A 165 -25.01 5.13 -17.04
CA PRO A 165 -24.77 3.69 -17.02
C PRO A 165 -23.38 3.39 -17.58
N GLY A 166 -22.71 2.39 -17.00
CA GLY A 166 -21.37 2.01 -17.42
C GLY A 166 -20.66 1.09 -16.44
N PHE A 167 -19.61 0.45 -16.94
CA PHE A 167 -18.66 -0.30 -16.13
C PHE A 167 -17.43 0.57 -15.90
N PHE A 168 -17.00 0.73 -14.66
CA PHE A 168 -15.83 1.50 -14.26
C PHE A 168 -14.90 0.59 -13.49
N CYS A 169 -13.60 0.67 -13.75
CA CYS A 169 -12.60 -0.01 -12.95
C CYS A 169 -11.59 1.00 -12.43
N ALA A 170 -11.12 0.77 -11.21
CA ALA A 170 -10.08 1.55 -10.58
C ALA A 170 -9.17 0.62 -9.80
N SER A 171 -7.98 1.10 -9.52
CA SER A 171 -7.09 0.48 -8.55
C SER A 171 -6.60 1.52 -7.57
N GLY A 172 -6.15 1.07 -6.42
CA GLY A 172 -5.41 1.93 -5.52
C GLY A 172 -5.34 1.38 -4.13
N GLU A 173 -5.10 2.27 -3.18
CA GLU A 173 -5.03 1.93 -1.78
C GLU A 173 -5.56 3.11 -0.96
N PRO A 174 -6.87 3.12 -0.65
CA PRO A 174 -7.44 4.16 0.16
C PRO A 174 -6.87 4.14 1.59
N GLU A 175 -7.12 5.23 2.31
CA GLU A 175 -6.74 5.41 3.71
C GLU A 175 -7.99 5.26 4.58
N ALA A 176 -7.94 4.34 5.54
CA ALA A 176 -9.01 4.15 6.51
C ALA A 176 -8.55 4.61 7.90
N ARG A 177 -9.38 5.40 8.58
CA ARG A 177 -9.16 5.71 10.00
C ARG A 177 -9.78 4.61 10.84
N ILE A 178 -8.94 3.81 11.48
CA ILE A 178 -9.38 2.66 12.28
C ILE A 178 -9.45 3.10 13.76
N PRO A 179 -10.63 3.10 14.39
CA PRO A 179 -10.74 3.32 15.83
C PRO A 179 -9.91 2.30 16.62
N ALA A 180 -9.30 2.71 17.73
CA ALA A 180 -8.50 1.80 18.56
C ALA A 180 -9.30 0.59 19.11
N SER A 181 -10.62 0.76 19.27
CA SER A 181 -11.55 -0.28 19.71
C SER A 181 -12.16 -1.09 18.56
N ALA A 182 -11.78 -0.83 17.31
CA ALA A 182 -12.35 -1.52 16.16
C ALA A 182 -12.02 -3.03 16.21
N PRO A 183 -12.98 -3.90 15.85
CA PRO A 183 -12.69 -5.31 15.67
C PRO A 183 -11.80 -5.55 14.44
N PRO A 184 -11.29 -6.77 14.24
CA PRO A 184 -10.66 -7.15 12.98
C PRO A 184 -11.59 -6.84 11.79
N GLY A 185 -11.12 -5.99 10.89
CA GLY A 185 -11.86 -5.53 9.73
C GLY A 185 -10.92 -5.16 8.61
N GLY A 186 -11.49 -4.89 7.44
CA GLY A 186 -10.73 -4.59 6.24
C GLY A 186 -11.23 -3.34 5.53
N ARG A 187 -10.31 -2.64 4.87
CA ARG A 187 -10.58 -1.39 4.16
C ARG A 187 -11.45 -1.64 2.93
N ALA A 188 -11.20 -2.70 2.17
CA ALA A 188 -11.99 -3.02 0.98
C ALA A 188 -13.43 -3.40 1.38
N GLN A 189 -13.60 -4.16 2.46
CA GLN A 189 -14.90 -4.45 3.07
C GLN A 189 -15.58 -3.16 3.55
N HIS A 190 -14.86 -2.26 4.21
CA HIS A 190 -15.40 -0.99 4.66
C HIS A 190 -15.88 -0.11 3.50
N LEU A 191 -15.06 0.02 2.45
CA LEU A 191 -15.41 0.70 1.21
C LEU A 191 -16.65 0.09 0.55
N ALA A 192 -16.74 -1.23 0.50
CA ALA A 192 -17.91 -1.92 -0.05
C ALA A 192 -19.18 -1.60 0.74
N LEU A 193 -19.14 -1.56 2.08
CA LEU A 193 -20.31 -1.20 2.89
C LEU A 193 -20.71 0.28 2.71
N LEU A 194 -19.74 1.19 2.57
CA LEU A 194 -20.00 2.59 2.19
C LEU A 194 -20.69 2.67 0.82
N MET A 195 -20.23 1.89 -0.16
CA MET A 195 -20.84 1.83 -1.48
C MET A 195 -22.24 1.21 -1.45
N ALA A 196 -22.50 0.21 -0.60
CA ALA A 196 -23.85 -0.34 -0.41
C ALA A 196 -24.83 0.75 0.03
N HIS A 197 -24.41 1.66 0.91
CA HIS A 197 -25.22 2.82 1.29
C HIS A 197 -25.45 3.76 0.09
N ALA A 198 -24.39 4.10 -0.63
CA ALA A 198 -24.44 5.09 -1.71
C ALA A 198 -25.18 4.59 -2.97
N LEU A 199 -25.24 3.28 -3.16
CA LEU A 199 -25.94 2.62 -4.26
C LEU A 199 -27.36 2.19 -3.91
N ARG A 200 -27.80 2.38 -2.66
CA ARG A 200 -29.12 1.97 -2.17
C ARG A 200 -30.25 2.39 -3.13
N GLY A 201 -31.06 1.42 -3.55
CA GLY A 201 -32.20 1.62 -4.45
C GLY A 201 -31.83 1.82 -5.93
N LYS A 202 -30.54 1.80 -6.30
CA LYS A 202 -30.09 1.91 -7.69
C LYS A 202 -29.84 0.51 -8.28
N ARG A 203 -29.98 0.39 -9.60
CA ARG A 203 -29.48 -0.79 -10.32
C ARG A 203 -27.97 -0.63 -10.52
N ALA A 204 -27.22 -1.08 -9.54
CA ALA A 204 -25.77 -0.91 -9.51
C ALA A 204 -25.13 -2.01 -8.67
N SER A 205 -23.88 -2.33 -8.99
CA SER A 205 -23.05 -3.23 -8.20
C SER A 205 -21.65 -2.66 -8.03
N PHE A 206 -21.03 -2.99 -6.90
CA PHE A 206 -19.68 -2.56 -6.56
C PHE A 206 -18.91 -3.70 -5.94
N LEU A 207 -17.62 -3.81 -6.28
CA LEU A 207 -16.69 -4.76 -5.70
C LEU A 207 -15.41 -4.02 -5.32
N ALA A 208 -14.88 -4.31 -4.13
CA ALA A 208 -13.53 -3.94 -3.74
C ALA A 208 -12.81 -5.17 -3.16
N ALA A 209 -11.58 -5.41 -3.61
CA ALA A 209 -10.76 -6.52 -3.13
C ALA A 209 -9.26 -6.24 -3.17
N GLY A 210 -8.55 -6.68 -2.13
CA GLY A 210 -7.08 -6.71 -2.08
C GLY A 210 -6.52 -7.74 -3.05
N THR A 211 -5.55 -7.32 -3.85
CA THR A 211 -4.92 -8.17 -4.88
C THR A 211 -4.00 -9.25 -4.31
N ASP A 212 -3.59 -9.08 -3.05
CA ASP A 212 -2.87 -10.10 -2.26
C ASP A 212 -3.81 -11.18 -1.67
N GLY A 213 -5.10 -11.08 -2.00
CA GLY A 213 -6.15 -11.99 -1.55
C GLY A 213 -6.55 -11.79 -0.10
N ARG A 214 -6.20 -10.66 0.53
CA ARG A 214 -6.50 -10.34 1.92
C ARG A 214 -7.05 -8.92 2.03
N ASP A 215 -7.84 -8.71 3.07
CA ASP A 215 -8.32 -7.40 3.46
C ASP A 215 -8.32 -7.28 4.99
N GLY A 216 -7.31 -6.59 5.51
CA GLY A 216 -7.04 -6.51 6.94
C GLY A 216 -6.75 -7.87 7.60
N PRO A 217 -6.80 -7.95 8.94
CA PRO A 217 -6.64 -9.20 9.69
C PRO A 217 -7.92 -10.06 9.65
N THR A 218 -8.48 -10.31 8.45
CA THR A 218 -9.71 -11.09 8.26
C THR A 218 -9.49 -12.34 7.40
N GLU A 219 -10.52 -13.18 7.29
CA GLU A 219 -10.56 -14.33 6.40
C GLU A 219 -11.06 -13.99 4.98
N PHE A 220 -11.13 -12.70 4.65
CA PHE A 220 -11.67 -12.19 3.39
C PHE A 220 -10.63 -11.40 2.61
N ALA A 221 -10.81 -11.34 1.30
CA ALA A 221 -10.06 -10.48 0.38
C ALA A 221 -10.75 -9.14 0.14
N GLY A 222 -12.02 -8.99 0.54
CA GLY A 222 -12.84 -7.82 0.23
C GLY A 222 -14.33 -8.18 0.24
N ALA A 223 -15.12 -7.44 -0.53
CA ALA A 223 -16.56 -7.68 -0.65
C ALA A 223 -17.14 -7.17 -1.98
N ALA A 224 -18.30 -7.72 -2.32
CA ALA A 224 -19.13 -7.29 -3.44
C ALA A 224 -20.54 -6.97 -2.93
N VAL A 225 -21.07 -5.83 -3.34
CA VAL A 225 -22.37 -5.30 -2.90
C VAL A 225 -23.15 -4.77 -4.09
N ASP A 226 -24.43 -4.53 -3.88
CA ASP A 226 -25.33 -3.93 -4.85
C ASP A 226 -26.30 -2.93 -4.20
N GLY A 227 -27.19 -2.35 -5.02
CA GLY A 227 -28.18 -1.40 -4.53
C GLY A 227 -29.25 -1.98 -3.60
N THR A 228 -29.28 -3.28 -3.35
CA THR A 228 -30.21 -3.94 -2.41
C THR A 228 -29.55 -4.31 -1.08
N THR A 229 -28.22 -4.44 -1.07
CA THR A 229 -27.43 -4.92 0.07
C THR A 229 -27.70 -4.15 1.36
N TRP A 230 -27.85 -2.82 1.29
CA TRP A 230 -28.12 -2.00 2.48
C TRP A 230 -29.48 -2.30 3.11
N ASP A 231 -30.53 -2.43 2.29
CA ASP A 231 -31.88 -2.73 2.77
C ASP A 231 -31.99 -4.18 3.25
N GLU A 232 -31.28 -5.11 2.61
CA GLU A 232 -31.17 -6.48 3.09
C GLU A 232 -30.52 -6.56 4.48
N ALA A 233 -29.46 -5.78 4.73
CA ALA A 233 -28.83 -5.68 6.05
C ALA A 233 -29.85 -5.29 7.12
N ILE A 234 -30.59 -4.21 6.88
CA ILE A 234 -31.63 -3.71 7.79
C ILE A 234 -32.74 -4.76 7.96
N GLY A 235 -33.19 -5.38 6.88
CA GLY A 235 -34.24 -6.42 6.89
C GLY A 235 -33.86 -7.66 7.71
N ARG A 236 -32.56 -7.97 7.82
CA ARG A 236 -32.03 -9.03 8.69
C ARG A 236 -31.74 -8.57 10.13
N GLY A 237 -32.15 -7.37 10.51
CA GLY A 237 -31.91 -6.79 11.83
C GLY A 237 -30.44 -6.43 12.10
N LEU A 238 -29.65 -6.21 11.05
CA LEU A 238 -28.27 -5.73 11.16
C LEU A 238 -28.23 -4.20 11.21
N ASP A 239 -27.17 -3.65 11.80
CA ASP A 239 -26.91 -2.21 11.85
C ASP A 239 -25.71 -1.86 10.94
N PRO A 240 -25.93 -1.61 9.64
CA PRO A 240 -24.86 -1.25 8.71
C PRO A 240 -24.29 0.15 8.99
N ALA A 241 -25.07 1.09 9.55
CA ALA A 241 -24.60 2.43 9.88
C ALA A 241 -23.64 2.41 11.08
N GLY A 242 -24.01 1.69 12.15
CA GLY A 242 -23.11 1.46 13.29
C GLY A 242 -21.87 0.66 12.92
N ALA A 243 -21.99 -0.29 11.97
CA ALA A 243 -20.84 -1.03 11.44
C ALA A 243 -19.83 -0.12 10.71
N ILE A 244 -20.31 0.85 9.92
CA ILE A 244 -19.42 1.88 9.34
C ILE A 244 -18.75 2.68 10.46
N ALA A 245 -19.53 3.22 11.41
CA ALA A 245 -18.98 4.06 12.48
C ALA A 245 -17.94 3.35 13.37
N SER A 246 -18.03 2.03 13.52
CA SER A 246 -17.14 1.21 14.33
C SER A 246 -16.08 0.43 13.53
N PHE A 247 -16.00 0.64 12.22
CA PHE A 247 -15.11 -0.10 11.30
C PHE A 247 -15.34 -1.63 11.35
N ASP A 248 -16.58 -2.07 11.59
CA ASP A 248 -17.01 -3.48 11.70
C ASP A 248 -17.83 -3.94 10.48
N ALA A 249 -17.40 -3.53 9.29
CA ALA A 249 -18.10 -3.89 8.05
C ALA A 249 -18.14 -5.41 7.81
N THR A 250 -17.09 -6.13 8.23
CA THR A 250 -16.97 -7.58 8.13
C THR A 250 -18.14 -8.32 8.75
N ARG A 251 -18.61 -7.90 9.93
CA ARG A 251 -19.76 -8.53 10.62
C ARG A 251 -21.05 -8.43 9.81
N VAL A 252 -21.29 -7.32 9.13
CA VAL A 252 -22.49 -7.13 8.31
C VAL A 252 -22.39 -7.91 7.02
N LEU A 253 -21.29 -7.73 6.28
CA LEU A 253 -21.11 -8.31 4.96
C LEU A 253 -21.05 -9.84 5.01
N SER A 254 -20.43 -10.42 6.04
CA SER A 254 -20.36 -11.89 6.21
C SER A 254 -21.74 -12.51 6.42
N ARG A 255 -22.61 -11.88 7.22
CA ARG A 255 -24.01 -12.32 7.44
C ARG A 255 -24.90 -12.16 6.21
N LEU A 256 -24.48 -11.35 5.24
CA LEU A 256 -25.13 -11.21 3.94
C LEU A 256 -24.51 -12.13 2.87
N HIS A 257 -23.42 -12.83 3.19
CA HIS A 257 -22.60 -13.56 2.20
C HIS A 257 -22.09 -12.67 1.05
N ALA A 258 -21.88 -11.38 1.35
CA ALA A 258 -21.37 -10.37 0.42
C ALA A 258 -19.82 -10.30 0.41
N THR A 259 -19.16 -11.08 1.25
CA THR A 259 -17.69 -11.11 1.38
C THR A 259 -17.04 -11.95 0.29
N ILE A 260 -15.85 -11.54 -0.15
CA ILE A 260 -14.99 -12.32 -1.04
C ILE A 260 -14.03 -13.14 -0.16
N PRO A 261 -14.06 -14.48 -0.21
CA PRO A 261 -13.17 -15.31 0.60
C PRO A 261 -11.70 -15.01 0.33
N ARG A 262 -10.86 -15.12 1.36
CA ARG A 262 -9.41 -15.01 1.23
C ARG A 262 -8.89 -16.02 0.22
N GLN A 263 -7.97 -15.56 -0.62
CA GLN A 263 -7.28 -16.40 -1.58
C GLN A 263 -5.78 -16.30 -1.36
N ALA A 264 -5.06 -17.38 -1.66
CA ALA A 264 -3.60 -17.30 -1.74
C ALA A 264 -3.23 -16.57 -3.03
N ALA A 265 -2.66 -15.38 -2.92
CA ALA A 265 -2.13 -14.65 -4.06
C ALA A 265 -0.59 -14.62 -4.02
N VAL A 266 0.00 -14.44 -5.20
CA VAL A 266 1.45 -14.39 -5.41
C VAL A 266 2.00 -12.97 -5.55
N ALA A 267 1.14 -11.96 -5.57
CA ALA A 267 1.50 -10.56 -5.75
C ALA A 267 0.60 -9.63 -4.95
N HIS A 268 1.12 -8.43 -4.64
CA HIS A 268 0.37 -7.33 -4.02
C HIS A 268 0.58 -6.07 -4.86
N ALA A 269 -0.50 -5.53 -5.39
CA ALA A 269 -0.55 -4.34 -6.23
C ALA A 269 -1.71 -3.42 -5.82
N GLY A 270 -1.95 -3.33 -4.49
CA GLY A 270 -3.08 -2.60 -3.92
C GLY A 270 -4.41 -3.34 -4.04
N GLU A 271 -5.50 -2.57 -4.17
CA GLU A 271 -6.88 -3.03 -4.28
C GLU A 271 -7.41 -2.82 -5.70
N LEU A 272 -8.30 -3.71 -6.14
CA LEU A 272 -9.12 -3.56 -7.35
C LEU A 272 -10.52 -3.12 -6.95
N HIS A 273 -11.03 -2.05 -7.57
CA HIS A 273 -12.40 -1.60 -7.41
C HIS A 273 -13.15 -1.66 -8.74
N LEU A 274 -14.33 -2.25 -8.74
CA LEU A 274 -15.20 -2.38 -9.91
C LEU A 274 -16.57 -1.80 -9.58
N LEU A 275 -17.08 -0.93 -10.46
CA LEU A 275 -18.42 -0.33 -10.33
C LEU A 275 -19.20 -0.58 -11.62
N SER A 276 -20.42 -1.08 -11.52
CA SER A 276 -21.37 -1.17 -12.63
C SER A 276 -22.61 -0.36 -12.28
N LEU A 277 -23.02 0.53 -13.20
CA LEU A 277 -24.25 1.32 -13.13
C LEU A 277 -25.13 0.96 -14.33
N ASP A 278 -26.42 0.65 -14.10
CA ASP A 278 -27.36 0.19 -15.15
C ASP A 278 -28.55 1.14 -15.40
#